data_AF-A0A0B6Y4D0-F1
#
_entry.id   AF-A0A0B6Y4D0-F1
#
_cell.length_a   1.000
_cell.length_b   1.000
_cell.length_c   1.000
_cell.angle_alpha   90.00
_cell.angle_beta   90.00
_cell.angle_gamma   90.00
#
_symmetry.space_group_name_H-M   'P 1'
#
loop_
_entity.id
_entity.type
_entity.pdbx_description
1 polymer ?
#
loop_
_entity_poly.entity_id
_entity_poly.type
_entity_poly.pdbx_seq_one_letter_code
_entity_poly.pdbx_strand_id
1 'polypeptide(L)'
;NLLKIALDTKKADKVNYDDPSIWETKTITSAVKSYLRSLPEPLMTFDLHERFIKAAKQESKTLRILDVHKYVHLLPKSNFEMLDLL
;
A
#
# COMPACT_ATOMS: atom_id res chain seq x y z
N ASN A 1 5.85 -6.44 15.77
CA ASN A 1 5.55 -5.47 14.69
C ASN A 1 4.14 -4.95 14.94
N LEU A 2 3.98 -3.62 15.02
CA LEU A 2 2.75 -2.91 15.40
C LEU A 2 1.52 -3.44 14.66
N LEU A 3 1.64 -3.70 13.35
CA LEU A 3 0.56 -4.29 12.55
C LEU A 3 0.02 -5.61 13.12
N LYS A 4 0.90 -6.56 13.48
CA LYS A 4 0.50 -7.88 13.98
C LYS A 4 -0.21 -7.80 15.34
N ILE A 5 0.07 -6.74 16.10
CA ILE A 5 -0.55 -6.49 17.40
C ILE A 5 -1.91 -5.84 17.18
N ALA A 6 -2.01 -4.87 16.27
CA ALA A 6 -3.26 -4.19 15.93
C ALA A 6 -4.29 -5.11 15.25
N LEU A 7 -3.86 -6.06 14.41
CA LEU A 7 -4.75 -7.01 13.73
C LEU A 7 -5.20 -8.18 14.62
N ASP A 8 -4.52 -8.42 15.74
CA ASP A 8 -4.90 -9.44 16.72
C ASP A 8 -5.83 -8.79 17.76
N THR A 9 -7.14 -9.01 17.66
CA THR A 9 -8.15 -8.39 18.52
C THR A 9 -7.93 -8.65 20.01
N LYS A 10 -7.20 -9.70 20.40
CA LYS A 10 -6.84 -9.99 21.81
C LYS A 10 -5.60 -9.22 22.29
N LYS A 11 -4.85 -8.63 21.37
CA LYS A 11 -3.61 -7.86 21.64
C LYS A 11 -3.74 -6.38 21.27
N ALA A 12 -4.72 -6.02 20.45
CA ALA A 12 -5.03 -4.63 20.12
C ALA A 12 -5.31 -3.80 21.38
N ASP A 13 -6.09 -4.35 22.33
CA ASP A 13 -6.39 -3.72 23.62
C ASP A 13 -5.16 -3.57 24.55
N LYS A 14 -4.03 -4.21 24.20
CA LYS A 14 -2.77 -4.14 24.96
C LYS A 14 -1.77 -3.15 24.36
N VAL A 15 -2.14 -2.45 23.28
CA VAL A 15 -1.31 -1.40 22.68
C VAL A 15 -1.42 -0.16 23.55
N ASN A 16 -0.31 0.25 24.17
CA ASN A 16 -0.27 1.50 24.91
C ASN A 16 -0.08 2.69 23.95
N TYR A 17 -1.17 3.26 23.46
CA TYR A 17 -1.12 4.41 22.55
C TYR A 17 -0.50 5.68 23.16
N ASP A 18 -0.33 5.73 24.48
CA ASP A 18 0.36 6.83 25.17
C ASP A 18 1.90 6.68 25.13
N ASP A 19 2.42 5.54 24.69
CA ASP A 19 3.86 5.33 24.50
C ASP A 19 4.36 6.08 23.25
N PRO A 20 5.27 7.08 23.40
CA PRO A 20 5.81 7.85 22.28
C PRO A 20 6.54 7.00 21.25
N SER A 21 7.06 5.82 21.63
CA SER A 21 7.78 4.92 20.72
C SER A 21 6.88 4.28 19.66
N ILE A 22 5.57 4.19 19.92
CA ILE A 22 4.57 3.71 18.95
C ILE A 22 4.41 4.72 17.81
N TRP A 23 4.49 6.01 18.16
CA TRP A 23 4.39 7.11 17.22
C TRP A 23 5.71 7.43 16.51
N GLU A 24 6.78 6.72 16.83
CA GLU A 24 8.03 6.84 16.09
C GLU A 24 7.80 6.51 14.61
N THR A 25 8.24 7.40 13.71
CA THR A 25 8.05 7.28 12.25
C THR A 25 8.50 5.92 11.71
N LYS A 26 9.59 5.34 12.24
CA LYS A 26 10.09 4.03 11.82
C LYS A 26 9.10 2.92 12.17
N THR A 27 8.48 2.98 13.35
CA THR A 27 7.48 2.03 13.81
C THR A 27 6.23 2.09 12.93
N ILE A 28 5.69 3.29 12.71
CA ILE A 28 4.49 3.50 11.86
C ILE A 28 4.75 3.07 10.42
N THR A 29 5.82 3.56 9.79
CA THR A 29 6.15 3.21 8.40
C THR A 29 6.43 1.71 8.25
N SER A 30 7.03 1.07 9.25
CA SER A 30 7.22 -0.40 9.23
C SER A 30 5.89 -1.15 9.24
N ALA A 31 4.89 -0.66 9.99
CA ALA A 31 3.57 -1.25 10.08
C ALA A 31 2.84 -1.15 8.74
N VAL A 32 2.81 0.05 8.12
CA VAL A 32 2.21 0.27 6.79
C VAL A 32 2.88 -0.59 5.73
N LYS A 33 4.21 -0.60 5.68
CA LYS A 33 4.95 -1.46 4.74
C LYS A 33 4.67 -2.94 4.96
N SER A 34 4.43 -3.36 6.20
CA SER A 34 4.12 -4.76 6.51
C SER A 34 2.68 -5.12 6.12
N TYR A 35 1.75 -4.17 6.24
CA TYR A 35 0.36 -4.32 5.84
C TYR A 35 0.27 -4.60 4.35
N LEU A 36 0.87 -3.73 3.54
CA LEU A 36 0.87 -3.85 2.08
C LEU A 36 1.50 -5.18 1.60
N ARG A 37 2.52 -5.69 2.31
CA ARG A 37 3.14 -7.00 2.00
C ARG A 37 2.33 -8.21 2.46
N SER A 38 1.42 -8.02 3.41
CA SER A 38 0.59 -9.09 3.96
C SER A 38 -0.72 -9.31 3.20
N LEU A 39 -1.06 -8.41 2.27
CA LEU A 39 -2.25 -8.55 1.45
C LEU A 39 -2.17 -9.84 0.60
N PRO A 40 -3.28 -10.58 0.45
CA PRO A 40 -3.31 -11.77 -0.40
C PRO A 40 -3.06 -11.43 -1.87
N GLU A 41 -3.44 -10.23 -2.28
CA GLU A 41 -3.13 -9.63 -3.58
C GLU A 41 -2.43 -8.28 -3.37
N PRO A 42 -1.36 -7.96 -4.13
CA PRO A 42 -0.69 -6.67 -4.04
C PRO A 42 -1.66 -5.51 -4.31
N LEU A 43 -1.40 -4.35 -3.72
CA LEU A 43 -2.22 -3.15 -3.95
C LEU A 43 -2.41 -2.84 -5.45
N MET A 44 -1.37 -3.04 -6.25
CA MET A 44 -1.39 -2.80 -7.70
C MET A 44 -1.94 -3.97 -8.53
N THR A 45 -2.44 -5.04 -7.90
CA THR A 45 -2.89 -6.32 -8.48
C THR A 45 -1.82 -7.10 -9.24
N PHE A 46 -1.96 -8.42 -9.32
CA PHE A 46 -1.06 -9.23 -10.16
C PHE A 46 -1.36 -9.01 -11.65
N ASP A 47 -2.64 -8.89 -12.00
CA ASP A 47 -3.12 -8.77 -13.38
C ASP A 47 -2.62 -7.52 -14.11
N LEU A 48 -2.46 -6.40 -13.37
CA LEU A 48 -1.96 -5.14 -13.94
C LEU A 48 -0.45 -4.98 -13.79
N HIS A 49 0.26 -5.87 -13.09
CA HIS A 49 1.69 -5.72 -12.79
C HIS A 49 2.53 -5.46 -14.05
N GLU A 50 2.45 -6.36 -15.04
CA GLU A 50 3.19 -6.23 -16.30
C GLU A 50 2.82 -4.97 -17.08
N ARG A 51 1.57 -4.51 -16.97
CA ARG A 51 1.10 -3.29 -17.63
C ARG A 51 1.74 -2.06 -17.00
N PHE A 52 1.81 -2.00 -15.68
CA PHE A 52 2.51 -0.94 -14.95
C PHE A 52 4.01 -0.92 -15.23
N ILE A 53 4.68 -2.08 -15.28
CA ILE A 53 6.10 -2.15 -15.61
C ILE A 53 6.38 -1.64 -17.03
N LYS A 54 5.54 -2.02 -18.00
CA LYS A 54 5.65 -1.52 -19.39
C LYS A 54 5.39 -0.01 -19.46
N ALA A 55 4.36 0.49 -18.77
CA ALA A 55 4.08 1.92 -18.72
C ALA A 55 5.26 2.70 -18.13
N ALA A 56 5.83 2.24 -17.02
CA ALA A 56 6.96 2.91 -16.35
C ALA A 56 8.23 2.98 -17.22
N LYS A 57 8.42 2.01 -18.12
CA LYS A 57 9.54 1.93 -19.07
C LYS A 57 9.32 2.71 -20.37
N GLN A 58 8.16 3.36 -20.57
CA GLN A 58 7.89 4.18 -21.75
C GLN A 58 8.90 5.35 -21.84
N GLU A 59 9.59 5.50 -22.98
CA GLU A 59 10.50 6.62 -23.23
C GLU A 59 9.77 7.98 -23.27
N SER A 60 8.59 7.99 -23.89
CA SER A 60 7.75 9.19 -23.92
C SER A 60 7.15 9.45 -22.54
N LYS A 61 7.53 10.57 -21.93
CA LYS A 61 6.95 11.04 -20.66
C LYS A 61 5.43 11.16 -20.73
N THR A 62 4.90 11.67 -21.84
CA THR A 62 3.46 11.83 -22.04
C THR A 62 2.75 10.48 -22.05
N LEU A 63 3.25 9.51 -22.82
CA LEU A 63 2.66 8.18 -22.87
C LEU A 63 2.78 7.45 -21.51
N ARG A 64 3.92 7.60 -20.83
CA ARG A 64 4.11 7.07 -19.46
C ARG A 64 3.03 7.56 -18.51
N ILE A 65 2.77 8.88 -18.48
CA ILE A 65 1.74 9.46 -17.61
C ILE A 65 0.35 8.95 -17.98
N LEU A 66 0.02 8.94 -19.27
CA LEU A 66 -1.29 8.49 -19.75
C LEU A 66 -1.57 7.01 -19.42
N ASP A 67 -0.59 6.14 -19.66
CA ASP A 67 -0.73 4.71 -19.41
C ASP A 67 -0.79 4.41 -17.90
N VAL A 68 0.06 5.05 -17.09
CA VAL A 68 -0.02 4.90 -15.62
C VAL A 68 -1.38 5.37 -15.13
N HIS A 69 -1.84 6.55 -15.56
CA HIS A 69 -3.17 7.07 -15.19
C HIS A 69 -4.28 6.09 -15.56
N LYS A 70 -4.26 5.55 -16.80
CA LYS A 70 -5.22 4.56 -17.27
C LYS A 70 -5.22 3.31 -16.40
N TYR A 71 -4.06 2.74 -16.09
CA TYR A 71 -3.98 1.49 -15.32
C TYR A 71 -4.33 1.69 -13.85
N VAL A 72 -4.01 2.84 -13.26
CA VAL A 72 -4.48 3.19 -11.91
C VAL A 72 -6.01 3.17 -11.86
N HIS A 73 -6.69 3.75 -12.85
CA HIS A 73 -8.15 3.75 -12.93
C HIS A 73 -8.78 2.40 -13.33
N LEU A 74 -7.98 1.39 -13.67
CA LEU A 74 -8.44 0.02 -13.91
C LEU A 74 -8.30 -0.88 -12.68
N LEU A 75 -7.70 -0.38 -11.59
CA LEU A 75 -7.65 -1.10 -10.32
C LEU A 75 -9.07 -1.32 -9.77
N PRO A 76 -9.30 -2.42 -9.02
CA PRO A 76 -10.51 -2.57 -8.23
C PRO A 76 -10.72 -1.34 -7.34
N LYS A 77 -11.97 -0.94 -7.13
CA LYS A 77 -12.33 0.28 -6.40
C LYS A 77 -11.60 0.42 -5.05
N SER A 78 -11.57 -0.65 -4.27
CA SER A 78 -10.88 -0.69 -2.96
C SER A 78 -9.37 -0.45 -3.07
N ASN A 79 -8.74 -0.95 -4.13
CA ASN A 79 -7.31 -0.80 -4.35
C ASN A 79 -6.98 0.62 -4.81
N PHE A 80 -7.81 1.20 -5.69
CA PHE A 80 -7.70 2.59 -6.12
C PHE A 80 -7.84 3.55 -4.92
N GLU A 81 -8.90 3.38 -4.11
CA GLU A 81 -9.14 4.22 -2.94
C GLU A 81 -8.00 4.14 -1.92
N MET A 82 -7.47 2.93 -1.69
CA MET A 82 -6.31 2.76 -0.80
C MET A 82 -5.04 3.39 -1.37
N LEU A 83 -4.83 3.34 -2.70
CA LEU A 83 -3.68 3.97 -3.35
C LEU A 83 -3.75 5.50 -3.31
N ASP A 84 -4.95 6.09 -3.41
CA ASP A 84 -5.18 7.54 -3.32
C ASP A 84 -4.98 8.08 -1.89
N LEU A 85 -5.21 7.23 -0.88
CA LEU A 85 -5.01 7.57 0.53
C LEU A 85 -3.53 7.63 0.95
N LEU A 86 -2.65 6.89 0.25
CA LEU A 86 -1.23 6.70 0.61
C LEU A 86 -0.34 7.86 0.13
#